data_AF-A0A497LS15-F1
#
_entry.id   AF-A0A497LS15-F1
#
_cell.length_a   1.000
_cell.length_b   1.000
_cell.length_c   1.000
_cell.angle_alpha   90.00
_cell.angle_beta   90.00
_cell.angle_gamma   90.00
#
_symmetry.space_group_name_H-M   'P 1'
#
loop_
_entity.id
_entity.type
_entity.pdbx_description
1 polymer ?
#
loop_
_entity_poly.entity_id
_entity_poly.type
_entity_poly.pdbx_seq_one_letter_code
_entity_poly.pdbx_strand_id
1 'polypeptide(L)'
;MKYLLKLRVRKNALSDEITGGLKSVYNVDAAVTPAEGELQVPGLDVIVKAFNVRDNRTGSCAVFLAVGYEDTTWVKYRIYGDLYTYCPKCKVLVDEGGKYCRVCGAKIEYQIP
;
A
#
# COMPACT_ATOMS: atom_id res chain seq x y z
N MET A 1 -8.19 0.58 -6.72
CA MET A 1 -7.09 -0.23 -6.17
C MET A 1 -6.11 -0.60 -7.27
N LYS A 2 -4.87 -0.16 -7.12
CA LYS A 2 -3.72 -0.44 -7.98
C LYS A 2 -2.78 -1.42 -7.30
N TYR A 3 -1.97 -2.12 -8.09
CA TYR A 3 -0.89 -2.95 -7.56
C TYR A 3 0.23 -2.06 -7.01
N LEU A 4 0.59 -2.24 -5.74
CA LEU A 4 1.58 -1.41 -5.04
C LEU A 4 2.85 -2.18 -4.71
N LEU A 5 2.73 -3.33 -4.05
CA LEU A 5 3.87 -4.04 -3.48
C LEU A 5 3.79 -5.54 -3.75
N LYS A 6 4.96 -6.18 -3.83
CA LYS A 6 5.12 -7.63 -3.73
C LYS A 6 5.95 -7.94 -2.49
N LEU A 7 5.36 -8.69 -1.58
CA LEU A 7 5.97 -9.04 -0.30
C LEU A 7 6.12 -10.56 -0.19
N ARG A 8 7.17 -10.99 0.49
CA ARG A 8 7.37 -12.39 0.87
C ARG A 8 7.48 -12.42 2.39
N VAL A 9 6.47 -12.97 3.05
CA VAL A 9 6.26 -12.72 4.47
C VAL A 9 6.25 -14.03 5.26
N ARG A 10 6.88 -14.02 6.43
CA ARG A 10 6.72 -15.09 7.44
C ARG A 10 5.35 -14.96 8.11
N LYS A 11 4.88 -16.04 8.74
CA LYS A 11 3.63 -16.02 9.50
C LYS A 11 3.63 -14.84 10.50
N ASN A 12 2.55 -14.07 10.53
CA ASN A 12 2.26 -12.92 11.42
C ASN A 12 3.05 -11.61 11.20
N ALA A 13 3.89 -11.47 10.18
CA ALA A 13 4.65 -10.22 9.93
C ALA A 13 4.04 -9.29 8.87
N LEU A 14 2.85 -9.60 8.34
CA LEU A 14 2.31 -8.93 7.15
C LEU A 14 2.07 -7.44 7.32
N SER A 15 1.53 -6.98 8.45
CA SER A 15 1.29 -5.55 8.70
C SER A 15 2.59 -4.74 8.69
N ASP A 16 3.63 -5.26 9.34
CA ASP A 16 4.94 -4.61 9.44
C ASP A 16 5.63 -4.57 8.07
N GLU A 17 5.53 -5.65 7.30
CA GLU A 17 6.07 -5.72 5.93
C GLU A 17 5.34 -4.77 4.96
N ILE A 18 4.01 -4.62 5.09
CA ILE A 18 3.28 -3.60 4.32
C ILE A 18 3.76 -2.21 4.72
N THR A 19 3.89 -1.94 6.02
CA THR A 19 4.36 -0.65 6.55
C THR A 19 5.75 -0.30 6.01
N GLY A 20 6.71 -1.24 6.13
CA GLY A 20 8.07 -1.08 5.62
C GLY A 20 8.12 -0.93 4.09
N GLY A 21 7.28 -1.67 3.37
CA GLY A 21 7.16 -1.57 1.91
C GLY A 21 6.65 -0.20 1.44
N LEU A 22 5.59 0.31 2.07
CA LEU A 22 5.04 1.65 1.76
C LEU A 22 6.07 2.75 2.05
N LYS A 23 6.80 2.63 3.17
CA LYS A 23 7.85 3.59 3.52
C LYS A 23 9.02 3.57 2.54
N SER A 24 9.51 2.38 2.17
CA SER A 24 10.69 2.23 1.33
C SER A 24 10.43 2.57 -0.14
N VAL A 25 9.30 2.14 -0.70
CA VAL A 25 8.99 2.30 -2.14
C VAL A 25 8.36 3.66 -2.43
N TYR A 26 7.45 4.11 -1.56
CA TYR A 26 6.61 5.30 -1.82
C TYR A 26 6.91 6.48 -0.88
N ASN A 27 7.80 6.31 0.10
CA ASN A 27 8.01 7.28 1.20
C ASN A 27 6.70 7.67 1.92
N VAL A 28 5.75 6.74 1.99
CA VAL A 28 4.50 6.88 2.75
C VAL A 28 4.76 6.46 4.18
N ASP A 29 4.43 7.31 5.13
CA ASP A 29 4.50 7.00 6.57
C ASP A 29 3.10 6.60 7.03
N ALA A 30 2.87 5.31 7.23
CA ALA A 30 1.55 4.78 7.52
C ALA A 30 1.55 3.78 8.67
N ALA A 31 0.47 3.76 9.44
CA ALA A 31 0.14 2.67 10.34
C ALA A 31 -0.79 1.68 9.64
N VAL A 32 -0.42 0.39 9.66
CA VAL A 32 -1.17 -0.69 9.02
C VAL A 32 -1.70 -1.63 10.09
N THR A 33 -3.01 -1.85 10.10
CA THR A 33 -3.65 -2.84 10.99
C THR A 33 -4.51 -3.80 10.17
N PRO A 34 -4.54 -5.10 10.53
CA PRO A 34 -5.49 -6.02 9.90
C PRO A 34 -6.92 -5.48 10.07
N ALA A 35 -7.68 -5.45 8.99
CA ALA A 35 -9.13 -5.35 9.09
C ALA A 35 -9.64 -6.77 9.35
N GLU A 36 -10.49 -6.94 10.36
CA GLU A 36 -10.98 -8.27 10.72
C GLU A 36 -11.73 -8.93 9.55
N GLY A 37 -11.42 -10.20 9.29
CA GLY A 37 -12.02 -10.99 8.21
C GLY A 37 -10.99 -11.54 7.24
N GLU A 38 -11.13 -12.83 6.93
CA GLU A 38 -10.44 -13.46 5.80
C GLU A 38 -11.49 -13.81 4.77
N LEU A 39 -11.27 -13.40 3.51
CA LEU A 39 -12.13 -13.79 2.40
C LEU A 39 -11.44 -14.93 1.65
N GLN A 40 -11.99 -16.13 1.78
CA GLN A 40 -11.69 -17.21 0.85
C GLN A 40 -12.54 -17.03 -0.40
N VAL A 41 -11.91 -17.04 -1.57
CA VAL A 41 -12.60 -16.93 -2.84
C VAL A 41 -12.83 -18.34 -3.39
N PRO A 42 -14.09 -18.80 -3.52
CA PRO A 42 -14.37 -20.14 -4.03
C PRO A 42 -13.73 -20.38 -5.40
N GLY A 43 -12.99 -21.48 -5.56
CA GLY A 43 -12.32 -21.85 -6.81
C GLY A 43 -10.96 -21.19 -7.07
N LEU A 44 -10.46 -20.37 -6.13
CA LEU A 44 -9.11 -19.83 -6.15
C LEU A 44 -8.40 -20.18 -4.85
N ASP A 45 -7.23 -20.84 -4.95
CA ASP A 45 -6.35 -21.13 -3.82
C ASP A 45 -5.57 -19.87 -3.38
N VAL A 46 -6.31 -18.80 -3.05
CA VAL A 46 -5.76 -17.51 -2.64
C VAL A 46 -6.37 -17.04 -1.34
N ILE A 47 -5.54 -16.44 -0.51
CA ILE A 47 -5.93 -15.81 0.75
C ILE A 47 -6.07 -14.33 0.49
N VAL A 48 -7.26 -13.76 0.70
CA VAL A 48 -7.47 -12.31 0.64
C VAL A 48 -7.64 -11.77 2.05
N LYS A 49 -6.75 -10.86 2.45
CA LYS A 49 -6.80 -10.14 3.74
C LYS A 49 -6.99 -8.66 3.49
N ALA A 50 -7.89 -8.04 4.24
CA ALA A 50 -8.06 -6.59 4.24
C ALA A 50 -7.21 -5.94 5.34
N PHE A 51 -6.74 -4.73 5.09
CA PHE A 51 -5.94 -3.95 6.02
C PHE A 51 -6.44 -2.51 6.06
N ASN A 52 -6.63 -1.99 7.26
CA ASN A 52 -6.79 -0.56 7.47
C ASN A 52 -5.42 0.10 7.41
N VAL A 53 -5.30 1.13 6.61
CA VAL A 53 -4.06 1.89 6.45
C VAL A 53 -4.34 3.34 6.76
N ARG A 54 -3.64 3.89 7.76
CA ARG A 54 -3.72 5.28 8.16
C ARG A 54 -2.43 6.01 7.78
N ASP A 55 -2.54 7.11 7.06
CA ASP A 55 -1.42 8.00 6.80
C ASP A 55 -1.10 8.81 8.06
N ASN A 56 0.10 8.67 8.59
CA ASN A 56 0.51 9.34 9.82
C ASN A 56 0.74 10.85 9.62
N ARG A 57 0.90 11.32 8.38
CA ARG A 57 1.11 12.74 8.06
C ARG A 57 -0.19 13.50 7.88
N THR A 58 -1.17 12.88 7.22
CA THR A 58 -2.45 13.54 6.88
C THR A 58 -3.60 13.10 7.78
N GLY A 59 -3.49 11.92 8.42
CA GLY A 59 -4.59 11.29 9.14
C GLY A 59 -5.59 10.57 8.23
N SER A 60 -5.40 10.58 6.90
CA SER A 60 -6.23 9.86 5.94
C SER A 60 -6.24 8.37 6.21
N CYS A 61 -7.38 7.71 5.92
CA CYS A 61 -7.55 6.27 6.12
C CYS A 61 -8.09 5.62 4.84
N ALA A 62 -7.54 4.46 4.49
CA ALA A 62 -8.00 3.64 3.37
C ALA A 62 -7.95 2.14 3.71
N VAL A 63 -8.64 1.34 2.88
CA VAL A 63 -8.57 -0.13 2.95
C VAL A 63 -7.68 -0.65 1.84
N PHE A 64 -6.65 -1.40 2.21
CA PHE A 64 -5.77 -2.11 1.27
C PHE A 64 -6.09 -3.61 1.32
N LEU A 65 -5.81 -4.30 0.21
CA LEU A 65 -6.00 -5.74 0.09
C LEU A 65 -4.65 -6.43 -0.11
N ALA A 66 -4.38 -7.47 0.67
CA ALA A 66 -3.27 -8.37 0.47
C ALA A 66 -3.79 -9.69 -0.10
N VAL A 67 -3.36 -10.03 -1.32
CA VAL A 67 -3.71 -11.28 -1.99
C VAL A 67 -2.50 -12.21 -1.93
N GLY A 68 -2.62 -13.27 -1.13
CA GLY A 68 -1.58 -14.25 -0.85
C GLY A 68 -1.77 -15.56 -1.60
N TYR A 69 -0.65 -16.17 -1.98
CA TYR A 69 -0.58 -17.54 -2.49
C TYR A 69 0.27 -18.35 -1.51
N GLU A 70 -0.25 -19.46 -0.97
CA GLU A 70 0.50 -20.32 -0.05
C GLU A 70 1.62 -21.07 -0.80
N ASP A 71 2.88 -20.87 -0.36
CA ASP A 71 3.93 -21.86 -0.51
C ASP A 71 4.27 -22.40 0.88
N THR A 72 4.63 -23.67 0.96
CA THR A 72 4.73 -24.54 2.15
C THR A 72 5.42 -23.98 3.41
N THR A 73 6.07 -22.81 3.35
CA THR A 73 6.65 -22.11 4.52
C THR A 73 6.51 -20.58 4.46
N TRP A 74 6.26 -19.99 3.29
CA TRP A 74 6.15 -18.54 3.10
C TRP A 74 4.92 -18.18 2.27
N VAL A 75 4.30 -17.05 2.58
CA VAL A 75 3.20 -16.54 1.75
C VAL A 75 3.72 -15.36 0.94
N LYS A 76 3.51 -15.44 -0.38
CA LYS A 76 3.80 -14.33 -1.30
C LYS A 76 2.53 -13.48 -1.43
N TYR A 77 2.58 -12.25 -0.93
CA TYR A 77 1.47 -11.32 -1.02
C TYR A 77 1.69 -10.30 -2.13
N ARG A 78 0.63 -10.01 -2.86
CA ARG A 78 0.50 -8.79 -3.67
C ARG A 78 -0.40 -7.83 -2.92
N ILE A 79 0.10 -6.61 -2.70
CA ILE A 79 -0.64 -5.57 -2.00
C ILE A 79 -1.26 -4.65 -3.03
N TYR A 80 -2.58 -4.47 -2.89
CA TYR A 80 -3.38 -3.57 -3.69
C TYR A 80 -3.93 -2.45 -2.80
N GLY A 81 -3.95 -1.25 -3.34
CA GLY A 81 -4.37 -0.05 -2.65
C GLY A 81 -4.39 1.13 -3.61
N ASP A 82 -4.89 2.27 -3.18
CA ASP A 82 -4.81 3.50 -3.94
C ASP A 82 -3.88 4.47 -3.20
N LEU A 83 -3.04 5.16 -3.96
CA LEU A 83 -2.18 6.24 -3.51
C LEU A 83 -2.40 7.42 -4.45
N TYR A 84 -2.42 8.63 -3.92
CA TYR A 84 -2.42 9.84 -4.71
C TYR A 84 -1.04 10.46 -4.75
N THR A 85 -0.69 10.96 -5.93
CA THR A 85 0.53 11.72 -6.16
C THR A 85 0.26 13.20 -5.97
N TYR A 86 1.16 13.88 -5.25
CA TYR A 86 1.05 15.30 -4.98
C TYR A 86 2.42 15.98 -5.03
N CYS A 87 2.41 17.29 -5.30
CA CYS A 87 3.61 18.10 -5.17
C CYS A 87 3.76 18.62 -3.74
N PRO A 88 4.85 18.31 -3.01
CA PRO A 88 5.01 18.77 -1.63
C PRO A 88 5.20 20.28 -1.49
N LYS A 89 5.67 20.97 -2.55
CA LYS A 89 5.84 22.44 -2.59
C LYS A 89 4.57 23.18 -3.02
N CYS A 90 3.97 22.76 -4.14
CA CYS A 90 2.78 23.43 -4.70
C CYS A 90 1.47 22.98 -4.05
N LYS A 91 1.47 21.87 -3.30
CA LYS A 91 0.28 21.28 -2.66
C LYS A 91 -0.86 20.92 -3.62
N VAL A 92 -0.53 20.77 -4.90
CA VAL A 92 -1.47 20.30 -5.93
C VAL A 92 -1.37 18.79 -6.08
N LEU A 93 -2.52 18.15 -6.24
CA LEU A 93 -2.59 16.79 -6.76
C LEU A 93 -2.05 16.78 -8.18
N VAL A 94 -1.27 15.77 -8.50
CA VAL A 94 -0.65 15.64 -9.82
C VAL A 94 -1.13 14.33 -10.40
N ASP A 95 -1.80 14.40 -11.54
CA ASP A 95 -2.19 13.19 -12.26
C ASP A 95 -0.95 12.39 -12.70
N GLU A 96 -1.16 11.08 -12.86
CA GLU A 96 -0.10 10.10 -13.01
C GLU A 96 0.82 10.39 -14.21
N GLY A 97 2.13 10.23 -13.99
CA GLY A 97 3.11 10.10 -15.07
C GLY A 97 4.39 10.92 -14.92
N GLY A 98 4.44 11.90 -14.02
CA GLY A 98 5.63 12.73 -13.77
C GLY A 98 6.36 12.36 -12.47
N LYS A 99 7.68 12.12 -12.52
CA LYS A 99 8.53 12.01 -11.30
C LYS A 99 8.75 13.36 -10.60
N TYR A 100 8.56 14.47 -11.32
CA TYR A 100 8.79 15.83 -10.87
C TYR A 100 7.62 16.73 -11.24
N CYS A 101 7.35 17.73 -10.40
CA CYS A 101 6.34 18.74 -10.62
C CYS A 101 6.71 19.61 -11.82
N ARG A 102 5.78 19.77 -12.77
CA ARG A 102 5.98 20.60 -13.97
C ARG A 102 6.02 22.11 -13.67
N VAL A 103 5.55 22.53 -12.49
CA VAL A 103 5.51 23.95 -12.08
C VAL A 103 6.78 24.34 -11.34
N CYS A 104 7.18 23.59 -10.30
CA CYS A 104 8.26 23.99 -9.41
C CYS A 104 9.49 23.06 -9.42
N GLY A 105 9.49 22.01 -10.24
CA GLY A 105 10.58 21.04 -10.34
C GLY A 105 10.79 20.11 -9.13
N ALA A 106 9.97 20.21 -8.08
CA ALA A 106 10.09 19.35 -6.90
C ALA A 106 9.72 17.90 -7.24
N LYS A 107 10.36 16.94 -6.58
CA LYS A 107 10.00 15.51 -6.69
C LYS A 107 8.55 15.32 -6.21
N ILE A 108 7.79 14.51 -6.94
CA ILE A 108 6.42 14.14 -6.57
C ILE A 108 6.45 13.10 -5.45
N GLU A 109 5.54 13.25 -4.50
CA GLU A 109 5.37 12.35 -3.36
C GLU A 109 4.02 11.64 -3.40
N TYR A 110 3.89 10.60 -2.60
CA TYR A 110 2.69 9.79 -2.48
C TYR A 110 2.05 10.00 -1.10
N GLN A 111 0.73 9.94 -1.05
CA GLN A 111 -0.05 9.91 0.17
C GLN A 111 -1.25 8.98 0.01
N ILE A 112 -1.84 8.58 1.12
CA ILE A 112 -3.10 7.83 1.11
C ILE A 112 -4.25 8.79 0.77
N PRO A 113 -5.23 8.36 -0.07
CA PRO A 113 -6.42 9.13 -0.44
C PRO A 113 -7.14 9.83 0.70
#